data_AF-A0A2N1M4P8-F1
#
_entry.id   AF-A0A2N1M4P8-F1
#
_cell.length_a   1.000
_cell.length_b   1.000
_cell.length_c   1.000
_cell.angle_alpha   90.00
_cell.angle_beta   90.00
_cell.angle_gamma   90.00
#
_symmetry.space_group_name_H-M   'P 1'
#
loop_
_entity.id
_entity.type
_entity.pdbx_description
1 polymer ?
#
loop_
_entity_poly.entity_id
_entity_poly.type
_entity_poly.pdbx_seq_one_letter_code
_entity_poly.pdbx_strand_id
1 'polypeptide(L)'
;MVFSLNCIILGDTITFSITLGKIVILDDIQYDISKFRISNLKRYIFSKKKKSKLSGISDSDDLNLWQVNVSKDKLEGIYTTEHITNELNGKKMDEVDFITNYFDIDHRPDKNIHIIIVPFTSTACFYIFRLPI
;
A
#
# COMPACT_ATOMS: atom_id res chain seq x y z
N MET A 1 -13.50 12.18 -13.13
CA MET A 1 -12.78 12.46 -11.87
C MET A 1 -11.55 11.57 -11.80
N VAL A 2 -10.47 12.08 -11.21
CA VAL A 2 -9.19 11.38 -11.07
C VAL A 2 -8.88 11.34 -9.57
N PHE A 3 -8.59 10.15 -9.06
CA PHE A 3 -8.33 9.89 -7.65
C PHE A 3 -6.85 9.60 -7.46
N SER A 4 -6.13 10.50 -6.80
CA SER A 4 -4.68 10.41 -6.61
C SER A 4 -4.36 10.13 -5.16
N LEU A 5 -3.57 9.07 -4.93
CA LEU A 5 -3.13 8.64 -3.61
C LEU A 5 -1.63 8.87 -3.48
N ASN A 6 -1.21 9.38 -2.34
CA ASN A 6 0.20 9.45 -1.99
C ASN A 6 0.61 8.13 -1.36
N CYS A 7 1.76 7.61 -1.77
CA CYS A 7 2.30 6.34 -1.34
C CYS A 7 3.73 6.52 -0.84
N ILE A 8 4.12 5.69 0.11
CA ILE A 8 5.49 5.56 0.59
C ILE A 8 5.76 4.09 0.87
N ILE A 9 7.00 3.64 0.68
CA ILE A 9 7.42 2.30 1.11
C ILE A 9 7.95 2.41 2.53
N LEU A 10 7.61 1.45 3.39
CA LEU A 10 8.10 1.43 4.76
C LEU A 10 9.64 1.47 4.79
N GLY A 11 10.20 2.40 5.57
CA GLY A 11 11.64 2.63 5.65
C GLY A 11 12.25 3.41 4.48
N ASP A 12 11.46 3.80 3.47
CA ASP A 12 11.86 4.77 2.46
C ASP A 12 11.52 6.20 2.92
N THR A 13 12.18 7.21 2.37
CA THR A 13 11.91 8.64 2.61
C THR A 13 11.20 9.31 1.43
N ILE A 14 11.13 8.61 0.30
CA ILE A 14 10.60 9.15 -0.95
C ILE A 14 9.14 8.74 -1.12
N THR A 15 8.26 9.74 -1.04
CA THR A 15 6.85 9.60 -1.41
C THR A 15 6.68 9.60 -2.93
N PHE A 16 5.75 8.81 -3.45
CA PHE A 16 5.31 8.87 -4.84
C PHE A 16 3.79 8.84 -4.91
N SER A 17 3.21 9.34 -5.99
CA SER A 17 1.77 9.27 -6.17
C SER A 17 1.37 8.17 -7.15
N ILE A 18 0.25 7.50 -6.88
CA ILE A 18 -0.48 6.69 -7.84
C ILE A 18 -1.78 7.42 -8.18
N THR A 19 -2.25 7.24 -9.41
CA THR A 19 -3.43 7.95 -9.90
C THR A 19 -4.36 6.96 -10.58
N LEU A 20 -5.60 6.92 -10.09
CA LEU A 20 -6.66 6.03 -10.54
C LEU A 20 -7.73 6.88 -11.25
N GLY A 21 -8.12 6.46 -12.44
CA GLY A 21 -9.29 7.02 -13.13
C GLY A 21 -10.58 6.42 -12.57
N LYS A 22 -11.72 6.94 -13.05
CA LYS A 22 -13.04 6.33 -12.77
C LYS A 22 -13.08 4.86 -13.21
N ILE A 23 -12.44 4.58 -14.35
CA ILE A 23 -12.21 3.23 -14.85
C ILE A 23 -10.71 2.96 -14.77
N VAL A 24 -10.34 1.84 -14.14
CA VAL A 24 -8.97 1.37 -14.01
C VAL A 24 -8.83 0.10 -14.87
N ILE A 25 -7.84 0.09 -15.75
CA ILE A 25 -7.48 -1.09 -16.54
C ILE A 25 -6.37 -1.83 -15.79
N LEU A 26 -6.63 -3.07 -15.42
CA LEU A 26 -5.67 -3.97 -14.77
C LEU A 26 -5.77 -5.33 -15.45
N ASP A 27 -4.68 -5.79 -16.05
CA ASP A 27 -4.59 -7.07 -16.77
C ASP A 27 -5.70 -7.23 -17.83
N ASP A 28 -5.86 -6.18 -18.65
CA ASP A 28 -6.88 -6.06 -19.71
C ASP A 28 -8.35 -6.09 -19.23
N ILE A 29 -8.57 -6.09 -17.92
CA ILE A 29 -9.90 -6.02 -17.30
C ILE A 29 -10.17 -4.58 -16.87
N GLN A 30 -11.37 -4.09 -17.18
CA GLN A 30 -11.85 -2.77 -16.76
C GLN A 30 -12.61 -2.88 -15.44
N TYR A 31 -12.19 -2.09 -14.45
CA TYR A 31 -12.85 -1.97 -13.16
C TYR A 31 -13.35 -0.55 -12.94
N ASP A 32 -14.58 -0.42 -12.45
CA ASP A 32 -15.01 0.82 -11.81
C ASP A 32 -14.27 0.98 -10.47
N ILE A 33 -13.72 2.17 -10.21
CA ILE A 33 -12.96 2.43 -8.98
C ILE A 33 -13.78 2.16 -7.70
N SER A 34 -15.11 2.38 -7.73
CA SER A 34 -16.01 2.08 -6.60
C SER A 34 -16.09 0.58 -6.28
N LYS A 35 -15.79 -0.28 -7.25
CA LYS A 35 -15.75 -1.73 -7.11
C LYS A 35 -14.32 -2.27 -7.03
N PHE A 36 -13.33 -1.39 -6.92
CA PHE A 36 -11.93 -1.77 -6.88
C PHE A 36 -11.58 -2.30 -5.49
N ARG A 37 -11.14 -3.55 -5.41
CA ARG A 37 -10.68 -4.15 -4.16
C ARG A 37 -9.26 -3.72 -3.83
N ILE A 38 -8.90 -3.82 -2.56
CA ILE A 38 -7.53 -3.57 -2.11
C ILE A 38 -6.54 -4.56 -2.74
N SER A 39 -6.92 -5.81 -3.01
CA SER A 39 -6.10 -6.74 -3.81
C SER A 39 -5.78 -6.21 -5.22
N ASN A 40 -6.77 -5.59 -5.88
CA ASN A 40 -6.54 -4.94 -7.18
C ASN A 40 -5.61 -3.73 -7.04
N LEU A 41 -5.72 -2.98 -5.93
CA LEU A 41 -4.82 -1.86 -5.63
C LEU A 41 -3.37 -2.32 -5.42
N LYS A 42 -3.14 -3.42 -4.69
CA LYS A 42 -1.82 -4.04 -4.54
C LYS A 42 -1.21 -4.37 -5.91
N ARG A 43 -1.96 -5.08 -6.76
CA ARG A 43 -1.54 -5.43 -8.13
C ARG A 43 -1.26 -4.20 -8.99
N TYR A 44 -2.11 -3.19 -8.91
CA TYR A 44 -1.92 -1.94 -9.64
C TYR A 44 -0.63 -1.22 -9.22
N ILE A 45 -0.42 -1.02 -7.92
CA ILE A 45 0.80 -0.40 -7.38
C ILE A 45 2.03 -1.20 -7.81
N PHE A 46 1.97 -2.52 -7.63
CA PHE A 46 3.05 -3.43 -7.98
C PHE A 46 3.42 -3.33 -9.45
N SER A 47 2.46 -3.42 -10.38
CA SER A 47 2.74 -3.31 -11.82
C SER A 47 3.40 -1.97 -12.20
N LYS A 48 3.00 -0.86 -11.56
CA LYS A 48 3.56 0.47 -11.82
C LYS A 48 4.95 0.67 -11.21
N LYS A 49 5.27 0.00 -10.12
CA LYS A 49 6.48 0.27 -9.32
C LYS A 49 7.44 -0.91 -9.19
N LYS A 50 7.11 -2.09 -9.73
CA LYS A 50 7.94 -3.31 -9.74
C LYS A 50 9.39 -3.03 -10.10
N LYS A 51 9.63 -2.36 -11.23
CA LYS A 51 11.00 -2.14 -11.73
C LYS A 51 11.80 -1.09 -10.96
N SER A 52 11.15 -0.17 -10.23
CA SER A 52 11.81 1.00 -9.64
C SER A 52 11.91 0.94 -8.11
N LYS A 53 10.83 0.54 -7.45
CA LYS A 53 10.68 0.65 -5.99
C LYS A 53 10.37 -0.70 -5.32
N LEU A 54 9.92 -1.70 -6.10
CA LEU A 54 9.48 -3.01 -5.60
C LEU A 54 10.21 -4.17 -6.31
N SER A 55 11.45 -3.97 -6.76
CA SER A 55 12.18 -4.92 -7.61
C SER A 55 12.54 -6.21 -6.90
N GLY A 56 12.77 -6.16 -5.59
CA GLY A 56 13.08 -7.33 -4.75
C GLY A 56 11.86 -8.11 -4.24
N ILE A 57 10.65 -7.70 -4.60
CA ILE A 57 9.41 -8.35 -4.16
C ILE A 57 8.91 -9.24 -5.28
N SER A 58 8.58 -10.50 -5.01
CA SER A 58 8.22 -11.47 -6.05
C SER A 58 6.79 -11.28 -6.53
N ASP A 59 5.83 -11.15 -5.62
CA ASP A 59 4.40 -11.03 -5.91
C ASP A 59 3.79 -9.75 -5.31
N SER A 60 2.68 -9.28 -5.88
CA SER A 60 1.86 -8.22 -5.28
C SER A 60 1.20 -8.64 -3.97
N ASP A 61 0.96 -9.95 -3.77
CA ASP A 61 0.35 -10.49 -2.55
C ASP A 61 1.30 -10.37 -1.35
N ASP A 62 2.61 -10.28 -1.61
CA ASP A 62 3.65 -9.97 -0.62
C ASP A 62 3.59 -8.51 -0.14
N LEU A 63 2.64 -7.70 -0.59
CA LEU A 63 2.47 -6.32 -0.12
C LEU A 63 1.35 -6.23 0.90
N ASN A 64 1.63 -5.61 2.04
CA ASN A 64 0.59 -5.11 2.94
C ASN A 64 0.42 -3.61 2.75
N LEU A 65 -0.82 -3.14 2.66
CA LEU A 65 -1.13 -1.73 2.53
C LEU A 65 -1.73 -1.21 3.83
N TRP A 66 -1.28 -0.04 4.25
CA TRP A 66 -1.78 0.66 5.42
C TRP A 66 -2.23 2.06 5.06
N GLN A 67 -3.41 2.45 5.53
CA GLN A 67 -3.89 3.81 5.43
C GLN A 67 -3.42 4.61 6.64
N VAL A 68 -2.88 5.80 6.41
CA VAL A 68 -2.62 6.79 7.47
C VAL A 68 -3.12 8.16 7.02
N ASN A 69 -3.48 9.01 7.97
CA ASN A 69 -3.87 10.40 7.71
C ASN A 69 -3.01 11.33 8.58
N VAL A 70 -1.82 11.65 8.09
CA VAL A 70 -0.80 12.43 8.79
C VAL A 70 -0.03 13.29 7.80
N SER A 71 0.53 14.40 8.26
CA SER A 71 1.43 15.20 7.42
C SER A 71 2.73 14.44 7.12
N LYS A 72 3.38 14.80 6.02
CA LYS A 72 4.57 14.09 5.51
C LYS A 72 5.72 14.04 6.53
N ASP A 73 5.90 15.10 7.33
CA ASP A 73 6.91 15.17 8.39
C ASP A 73 6.76 14.06 9.45
N LYS A 74 5.54 13.59 9.71
CA LYS A 74 5.28 12.49 10.63
C LYS A 74 5.59 11.11 10.06
N LEU A 75 5.87 11.02 8.77
CA LEU A 75 6.29 9.76 8.13
C LEU A 75 7.79 9.51 8.33
N GLU A 76 8.56 10.53 8.73
CA GLU A 76 9.97 10.36 9.09
C GLU A 76 10.07 9.55 10.39
N GLY A 77 10.97 8.56 10.43
CA GLY A 77 11.14 7.69 11.61
C GLY A 77 10.25 6.44 11.63
N ILE A 78 9.42 6.22 10.60
CA ILE A 78 8.49 5.10 10.53
C ILE A 78 9.16 3.92 9.79
N TYR A 79 9.59 2.91 10.56
CA TYR A 79 10.35 1.77 10.05
C TYR A 79 9.69 0.41 10.29
N THR A 80 8.69 0.34 11.17
CA THR A 80 8.03 -0.90 11.56
C THR A 80 6.51 -0.77 11.46
N THR A 81 5.81 -1.90 11.36
CA THR A 81 4.34 -1.92 11.41
C THR A 81 3.78 -1.51 12.77
N GLU A 82 4.57 -1.67 13.84
CA GLU A 82 4.20 -1.18 15.17
C GLU A 82 4.20 0.34 15.21
N HIS A 83 5.18 1.02 14.59
CA HIS A 83 5.17 2.48 14.48
C HIS A 83 3.94 2.97 13.70
N ILE A 84 3.59 2.29 12.58
CA ILE A 84 2.38 2.62 11.82
C ILE A 84 1.13 2.57 12.70
N THR A 85 1.00 1.53 13.52
CA THR A 85 -0.18 1.32 14.36
C THR A 85 -0.20 2.28 15.55
N ASN A 86 0.91 2.38 16.29
CA ASN A 86 0.97 3.06 17.57
C ASN A 86 1.19 4.58 17.44
N GLU A 87 1.91 5.03 16.41
CA GLU A 87 2.28 6.45 16.26
C GLU A 87 1.41 7.16 15.22
N LEU A 88 1.03 6.46 14.14
CA LEU A 88 0.25 7.05 13.05
C LEU A 88 -1.24 6.69 13.11
N ASN A 89 -1.65 5.85 14.07
CA ASN A 89 -3.00 5.29 14.14
C ASN A 89 -3.42 4.66 12.80
N GLY A 90 -2.47 3.99 12.16
CA GLY A 90 -2.65 3.46 10.81
C GLY A 90 -3.61 2.27 10.78
N LYS A 91 -4.41 2.22 9.72
CA LYS A 91 -5.37 1.14 9.48
C LYS A 91 -4.82 0.20 8.42
N LYS A 92 -4.54 -1.05 8.80
CA LYS A 92 -4.21 -2.11 7.83
C LYS A 92 -5.41 -2.32 6.90
N MET A 93 -5.15 -2.34 5.60
CA MET A 93 -6.18 -2.59 4.61
C MET A 93 -6.33 -4.09 4.35
N ASP A 94 -7.55 -4.59 4.50
CA ASP A 94 -7.89 -5.96 4.11
C ASP A 94 -8.02 -6.06 2.59
N GLU A 95 -7.54 -7.15 2.00
CA GLU A 95 -7.50 -7.36 0.56
C GLU A 95 -8.88 -7.60 -0.07
N VAL A 96 -9.83 -8.13 0.70
CA VAL A 96 -11.20 -8.38 0.21
C VAL A 96 -12.06 -7.12 0.20
N ASP A 97 -11.65 -6.12 0.99
CA ASP A 97 -12.38 -4.86 1.10
C ASP A 97 -12.30 -4.05 -0.19
N PHE A 98 -13.32 -3.22 -0.39
CA PHE A 98 -13.31 -2.20 -1.43
C PHE A 98 -12.49 -0.98 -0.98
N ILE A 99 -11.88 -0.31 -1.95
CA ILE A 99 -11.12 0.92 -1.72
C ILE A 99 -11.96 2.00 -1.02
N THR A 100 -13.27 2.01 -1.25
CA THR A 100 -14.24 2.93 -0.63
C THR A 100 -14.38 2.77 0.88
N ASN A 101 -13.95 1.63 1.46
CA ASN A 101 -13.93 1.41 2.91
C ASN A 101 -12.81 2.20 3.61
N TYR A 102 -11.86 2.73 2.84
CA TYR A 102 -10.67 3.44 3.32
C TYR A 102 -10.60 4.86 2.79
N PHE A 103 -11.12 5.09 1.58
CA PHE A 103 -11.02 6.38 0.91
C PHE A 103 -12.35 6.83 0.35
N ASP A 104 -12.61 8.13 0.51
CA ASP A 104 -13.67 8.79 -0.23
C ASP A 104 -13.19 9.06 -1.66
N ILE A 105 -13.70 8.28 -2.61
CA ILE A 105 -13.32 8.35 -4.04
C ILE A 105 -14.06 9.47 -4.80
N ASP A 106 -15.16 9.96 -4.24
CA ASP A 106 -15.98 11.03 -4.83
C ASP A 106 -15.46 12.41 -4.44
N HIS A 107 -14.58 12.47 -3.45
CA HIS A 107 -13.86 13.66 -3.04
C HIS A 107 -12.36 13.53 -3.30
N ARG A 108 -11.68 14.67 -3.44
CA ARG A 108 -10.23 14.66 -3.50
C ARG A 108 -9.72 14.26 -2.11
N PRO A 109 -8.89 13.20 -1.98
CA PRO A 109 -8.35 12.83 -0.69
C PRO A 109 -7.54 13.99 -0.12
N ASP A 110 -7.61 14.16 1.20
CA ASP A 110 -6.80 15.12 1.92
C ASP A 110 -5.32 14.89 1.57
N LYS A 111 -4.55 15.98 1.46
CA LYS A 111 -3.11 15.92 1.15
C LYS A 111 -2.35 15.04 2.15
N ASN A 112 -2.85 14.92 3.37
CA ASN A 112 -2.28 14.16 4.47
C ASN A 112 -2.64 12.66 4.44
N ILE A 113 -3.52 12.22 3.53
CA ILE A 113 -3.85 10.80 3.43
C ILE A 113 -2.78 10.09 2.59
N HIS A 114 -2.16 9.08 3.19
CA HIS A 114 -1.08 8.30 2.60
C HIS A 114 -1.33 6.80 2.69
N ILE A 115 -0.75 6.06 1.74
CA ILE A 115 -0.64 4.61 1.75
C ILE A 115 0.80 4.23 2.10
N ILE A 116 1.00 3.54 3.20
CA ILE A 116 2.28 2.91 3.53
C ILE A 116 2.25 1.50 2.96
N ILE A 117 3.18 1.23 2.04
CA ILE A 117 3.38 -0.07 1.41
C ILE A 117 4.44 -0.79 2.22
N VAL A 118 4.06 -1.90 2.84
CA VAL A 118 4.94 -2.75 3.64
C VAL A 118 5.22 -4.01 2.84
N PRO A 119 6.43 -4.15 2.27
CA PRO A 119 6.81 -5.37 1.58
C PRO A 119 7.07 -6.49 2.58
N PHE A 120 6.57 -7.68 2.30
CA PHE A 120 6.84 -8.87 3.07
C PHE A 120 8.19 -9.44 2.62
N THR A 121 9.24 -9.15 3.39
CA THR A 121 10.54 -9.78 3.15
C THR A 121 10.59 -11.10 3.92
N SER A 122 10.54 -12.22 3.21
CA SER A 122 10.71 -13.59 3.75
C SER A 122 12.05 -13.82 4.47
N THR A 123 12.94 -12.83 4.55
CA THR A 123 14.23 -12.92 5.26
C THR A 123 14.13 -13.13 6.77
N ALA A 124 12.94 -13.05 7.37
CA ALA A 124 12.74 -13.45 8.77
C ALA A 124 12.59 -14.97 9.00
N CYS A 125 12.54 -15.80 7.94
CA CYS A 125 12.20 -17.22 8.07
C CYS A 125 13.31 -18.20 7.60
N PHE A 126 14.57 -17.98 8.03
CA PHE A 126 15.61 -19.03 7.99
C PHE A 126 16.18 -19.41 9.36
N TYR A 127 15.65 -18.85 10.47
CA TYR A 127 16.18 -19.14 11.81
C TYR A 127 15.25 -19.90 12.77
N ILE A 128 14.06 -20.37 12.36
CA ILE A 128 13.15 -21.11 13.28
C ILE A 128 12.72 -22.49 12.74
N PHE A 129 13.62 -23.20 12.05
CA PHE A 129 13.52 -24.66 11.94
C PHE A 129 14.89 -25.32 12.15
N ARG A 130 15.48 -25.14 13.33
CA ARG A 130 16.28 -26.22 13.93
C ARG A 130 15.34 -27.03 14.81
N LEU A 131 14.72 -28.05 14.23
CA LEU A 131 14.17 -29.16 15.00
C LEU A 131 15.35 -29.84 15.71
N PRO A 132 15.29 -30.09 17.03
CA PRO A 132 16.24 -30.97 17.68
C PRO A 132 15.98 -32.40 17.19
N ILE A 133 17.04 -33.06 16.73
CA ILE A 133 17.10 -34.53 16.59
C ILE A 133 17.44 -35.10 17.96
#